data_AF-A0A9Y1FJA1-F1
#
_entry.id   AF-A0A9Y1FJA1-F1
#
_cell.length_a   1.000
_cell.length_b   1.000
_cell.length_c   1.000
_cell.angle_alpha   90.00
_cell.angle_beta   90.00
_cell.angle_gamma   90.00
#
_symmetry.space_group_name_H-M   'P 1'
#
loop_
_entity.id
_entity.type
_entity.pdbx_description
1 polymer ?
#
loop_
_entity_poly.entity_id
_entity_poly.type
_entity_poly.pdbx_seq_one_letter_code
_entity_poly.pdbx_strand_id
1 'polypeptide(L)'
;MKKNPFWFPKILIIVIFILNFFILQNSTQFLLNVSAIENETNYYGIKSQQPIFIESDEDFEKYNFRGDGTSSNPYLIKNLVIIGKTIAISVKNTTKHFTIVDCRIRFCDIGIFIFNASKGTATIINNSLSYIQDQNALGSVGQAIFVSESEGVRIEGNKVIDSDIAIFLSQSSYSQVLNNTIKEKYGITVISSSKTVIENNSLTNCGLNIYGKSEIEEYNSYIIRNNLVNGKKLGYFVDLNDVIIEEDIYGQILLINCTNFLIENQVLADTTTGITMYFSKNIEISNSYSRSNIFEGIAVYGSSNIYIHNSIFEENGFGFTGCGIRLRETENSIIEDNVMRYNKGDGGILASLTNNIIIRNNVLSFNKGEGIALKTCNNTEIQENICFGNGIDGLSLLATNNSLITENYFVENAETGIFLFDSSYNSIINNTIMNNYNYGIMLMDAIADNKVRCRENIVYLNFFINNNANGTSQAFDNGYNNKWYNETMEIGNYWSDNSKRKYAISGTANSFDKFPIDQNLKRVSFINFGFVLIVVCVATIIKKVKN
;
A
#
# COMPACT_ATOMS: atom_id res chain seq x y z
N MET A 1 -8.87 25.19 -57.03
CA MET A 1 -8.75 26.16 -55.94
C MET A 1 -8.23 25.44 -54.70
N LYS A 2 -7.23 26.06 -54.06
CA LYS A 2 -6.71 25.82 -52.70
C LYS A 2 -6.21 24.41 -52.35
N LYS A 3 -4.88 24.26 -52.55
CA LYS A 3 -3.98 23.50 -51.68
C LYS A 3 -4.22 23.90 -50.22
N ASN A 4 -4.26 22.92 -49.31
CA ASN A 4 -4.06 23.16 -47.88
C ASN A 4 -2.84 22.32 -47.42
N PRO A 5 -1.92 22.90 -46.61
CA PRO A 5 -0.58 22.36 -46.41
C PRO A 5 -0.40 21.62 -45.06
N PHE A 6 0.61 20.75 -45.03
CA PHE A 6 1.47 20.42 -43.88
C PHE A 6 0.85 20.28 -42.48
N TRP A 7 0.84 19.04 -41.93
CA TRP A 7 1.05 18.80 -40.50
C TRP A 7 1.66 17.40 -40.23
N PHE A 8 2.77 17.10 -40.89
CA PHE A 8 3.64 15.94 -40.61
C PHE A 8 5.08 16.47 -40.47
N PRO A 9 5.45 17.03 -39.29
CA PRO A 9 6.65 16.52 -38.62
C PRO A 9 6.70 16.80 -37.09
N LYS A 10 5.62 16.62 -36.32
CA LYS A 10 5.67 16.70 -34.84
C LYS A 10 5.46 15.37 -34.11
N ILE A 11 4.92 14.36 -34.79
CA ILE A 11 4.73 13.01 -34.23
C ILE A 11 6.04 12.21 -34.25
N LEU A 12 6.95 12.47 -35.20
CA LEU A 12 8.23 11.74 -35.30
C LEU A 12 9.27 12.22 -34.25
N ILE A 13 9.19 13.48 -33.79
CA ILE A 13 10.10 14.02 -32.77
C ILE A 13 9.72 13.52 -31.36
N ILE A 14 8.44 13.25 -31.11
CA ILE A 14 7.95 12.72 -29.83
C ILE A 14 8.26 11.21 -29.71
N VAL A 15 8.19 10.45 -30.81
CA VAL A 15 8.61 9.04 -30.84
C VAL A 15 10.12 8.88 -30.64
N ILE A 16 10.94 9.81 -31.15
CA ILE A 16 12.40 9.81 -30.95
C ILE A 16 12.79 10.26 -29.52
N PHE A 17 12.00 11.12 -28.86
CA PHE A 17 12.23 11.45 -27.44
C PHE A 17 11.82 10.31 -26.50
N ILE A 18 10.76 9.56 -26.82
CA ILE A 18 10.30 8.40 -26.03
C ILE A 18 11.25 7.19 -26.22
N LEU A 19 11.86 7.02 -27.40
CA LEU A 19 12.89 5.99 -27.62
C LEU A 19 14.27 6.34 -27.04
N ASN A 20 14.61 7.62 -26.88
CA ASN A 20 15.84 8.03 -26.19
C ASN A 20 15.72 8.07 -24.65
N PHE A 21 14.50 8.12 -24.11
CA PHE A 21 14.27 7.97 -22.66
C PHE A 21 14.42 6.52 -22.18
N PHE A 22 14.39 5.55 -23.10
CA PHE A 22 14.62 4.12 -22.82
C PHE A 22 16.08 3.66 -23.00
N ILE A 23 17.02 4.56 -23.34
CA ILE A 23 18.46 4.23 -23.49
C ILE A 23 19.35 4.95 -22.43
N LEU A 24 18.76 5.70 -21.51
CA LEU A 24 19.47 6.32 -20.37
C LEU A 24 18.98 5.80 -19.02
N GLN A 25 18.92 4.47 -18.88
CA GLN A 25 19.09 3.78 -17.60
C GLN A 25 20.17 2.71 -17.73
N ASN A 26 21.38 3.15 -18.08
CA ASN A 26 22.59 2.45 -17.67
C ASN A 26 23.15 3.22 -16.47
N SER A 27 22.55 3.02 -15.29
CA SER A 27 23.26 3.30 -14.05
C SER A 27 24.29 2.20 -13.88
N THR A 28 25.54 2.55 -14.14
CA THR A 28 26.73 1.77 -13.85
C THR A 28 26.57 1.04 -12.51
N GLN A 29 26.51 -0.29 -12.56
CA GLN A 29 26.73 -1.13 -11.40
C GLN A 29 28.19 -0.89 -10.99
N PHE A 30 28.39 -0.07 -9.97
CA PHE A 30 29.67 0.00 -9.29
C PHE A 30 29.81 -1.32 -8.53
N LEU A 31 30.38 -2.32 -9.19
CA LEU A 31 31.01 -3.46 -8.53
C LEU A 31 32.18 -2.88 -7.72
N LEU A 32 31.91 -2.50 -6.47
CA LEU A 32 32.98 -2.39 -5.49
C LEU A 32 33.52 -3.81 -5.33
N ASN A 33 34.76 -3.99 -5.80
CA ASN A 33 35.56 -5.17 -5.56
C ASN A 33 35.45 -5.57 -4.08
N VAL A 34 34.91 -6.77 -3.86
CA VAL A 34 34.82 -7.46 -2.56
C VAL A 34 36.20 -7.82 -1.98
N SER A 35 37.29 -7.40 -2.62
CA SER A 35 38.66 -7.54 -2.12
C SER A 35 39.19 -6.31 -1.36
N ALA A 36 38.38 -5.30 -1.07
CA ALA A 36 38.76 -4.15 -0.22
C ALA A 36 38.19 -4.20 1.22
N ILE A 37 37.36 -5.19 1.54
CA ILE A 37 36.59 -5.26 2.80
C ILE A 37 37.44 -5.72 4.00
N GLU A 38 38.63 -6.28 3.78
CA GLU A 38 39.52 -6.67 4.89
C GLU A 38 40.34 -5.52 5.51
N ASN A 39 40.15 -4.26 5.08
CA ASN A 39 40.83 -3.09 5.67
C ASN A 39 39.88 -2.03 6.27
N GLU A 40 38.62 -2.37 6.58
CA GLU A 40 37.61 -1.46 7.15
C GLU A 40 37.79 -1.08 8.65
N THR A 41 39.02 -0.95 9.13
CA THR A 41 39.28 -0.38 10.48
C THR A 41 39.52 1.14 10.47
N ASN A 42 39.52 1.77 9.30
CA ASN A 42 39.84 3.19 9.13
C ASN A 42 38.93 3.87 8.08
N TYR A 43 37.65 4.06 8.39
CA TYR A 43 36.84 5.05 7.67
C TYR A 43 37.21 6.44 8.20
N TYR A 44 37.87 7.26 7.37
CA TYR A 44 38.40 8.60 7.75
C TYR A 44 39.40 8.61 8.93
N GLY A 45 40.07 7.49 9.23
CA GLY A 45 41.03 7.41 10.34
C GLY A 45 40.39 7.29 11.74
N ILE A 46 39.09 7.01 11.82
CA ILE A 46 38.39 6.79 13.08
C ILE A 46 38.33 5.29 13.38
N LYS A 47 38.87 4.90 14.53
CA LYS A 47 38.88 3.51 15.00
C LYS A 47 37.46 3.07 15.38
N SER A 48 36.92 2.08 14.66
CA SER A 48 35.63 1.44 14.99
C SER A 48 35.74 0.62 16.28
N GLN A 49 34.76 0.77 17.15
CA GLN A 49 34.57 -0.03 18.36
C GLN A 49 33.88 -1.35 18.01
N GLN A 50 34.21 -2.42 18.74
CA GLN A 50 33.44 -3.67 18.66
C GLN A 50 31.99 -3.44 19.13
N PRO A 51 31.00 -4.19 18.60
CA PRO A 51 29.64 -4.11 19.11
C PRO A 51 29.55 -4.37 20.60
N ILE A 52 28.52 -3.79 21.20
CA ILE A 52 28.24 -3.88 22.63
C ILE A 52 27.03 -4.79 22.81
N PHE A 53 27.23 -5.89 23.53
CA PHE A 53 26.17 -6.82 23.91
C PHE A 53 26.07 -6.88 25.43
N ILE A 54 24.94 -6.41 25.95
CA ILE A 54 24.53 -6.47 27.35
C ILE A 54 23.28 -7.35 27.37
N GLU A 55 23.39 -8.58 27.88
CA GLU A 55 22.30 -9.56 27.92
C GLU A 55 21.62 -9.61 29.30
N SER A 56 22.24 -9.03 30.34
CA SER A 56 21.71 -8.86 31.70
C SER A 56 22.36 -7.70 32.48
N ASP A 57 21.90 -7.45 33.70
CA ASP A 57 22.45 -6.43 34.61
C ASP A 57 23.96 -6.57 34.90
N GLU A 58 24.48 -7.80 34.97
CA GLU A 58 25.90 -8.06 35.28
C GLU A 58 26.82 -7.68 34.11
N ASP A 59 26.30 -7.61 32.89
CA ASP A 59 27.12 -7.39 31.69
C ASP A 59 27.63 -5.95 31.57
N PHE A 60 26.96 -4.99 32.21
CA PHE A 60 27.40 -3.59 32.18
C PHE A 60 28.80 -3.40 32.77
N GLU A 61 29.15 -4.14 33.82
CA GLU A 61 30.47 -4.06 34.47
C GLU A 61 31.59 -4.57 33.56
N LYS A 62 31.29 -5.45 32.59
CA LYS A 62 32.27 -6.01 31.65
C LYS A 62 32.88 -4.96 30.73
N TYR A 63 32.11 -3.93 30.39
CA TYR A 63 32.54 -2.86 29.50
C TYR A 63 33.07 -1.63 30.26
N ASN A 64 33.06 -1.67 31.60
CA ASN A 64 33.49 -0.58 32.47
C ASN A 64 32.79 0.75 32.12
N PHE A 65 31.54 0.68 31.64
CA PHE A 65 30.66 1.84 31.55
C PHE A 65 30.39 2.31 32.98
N ARG A 66 30.46 3.62 33.24
CA ARG A 66 30.23 4.16 34.58
C ARG A 66 29.17 5.26 34.51
N GLY A 67 28.13 5.12 35.34
CA GLY A 67 27.39 6.27 35.83
C GLY A 67 26.33 6.89 34.92
N ASP A 68 25.76 7.94 35.49
CA ASP A 68 24.59 8.80 35.22
C ASP A 68 23.73 8.78 33.94
N GLY A 69 23.56 7.63 33.29
CA GLY A 69 22.30 7.28 32.64
C GLY A 69 21.14 7.02 33.62
N THR A 70 20.89 7.95 34.55
CA THR A 70 20.38 7.74 35.93
C THR A 70 19.04 6.99 36.13
N SER A 71 18.83 6.19 37.19
CA SER A 71 18.46 6.65 38.54
C SER A 71 19.61 6.68 39.58
N SER A 72 20.08 7.90 39.83
CA SER A 72 21.18 8.37 40.67
C SER A 72 22.61 7.85 40.45
N ASN A 73 22.84 6.74 39.73
CA ASN A 73 24.13 6.49 39.07
C ASN A 73 24.22 5.32 38.03
N PRO A 74 23.18 4.85 37.35
CA PRO A 74 23.35 3.75 36.40
C PRO A 74 23.71 4.25 34.98
N TYR A 75 24.17 3.34 34.10
CA TYR A 75 25.31 3.43 33.16
C TYR A 75 25.22 4.36 31.92
N LEU A 76 26.38 4.86 31.49
CA LEU A 76 26.52 5.77 30.35
C LEU A 76 27.35 5.13 29.23
N ILE A 77 26.70 4.88 28.10
CA ILE A 77 27.29 4.36 26.87
C ILE A 77 27.43 5.57 25.92
N LYS A 78 28.63 6.11 25.75
CA LYS A 78 28.81 7.39 25.04
C LYS A 78 29.98 7.47 24.07
N ASN A 79 29.87 8.37 23.09
CA ASN A 79 30.95 8.73 22.17
C ASN A 79 31.56 7.54 21.42
N LEU A 80 30.76 6.50 21.18
CA LEU A 80 31.22 5.33 20.45
C LEU A 80 31.05 5.53 18.95
N VAL A 81 32.00 5.02 18.18
CA VAL A 81 31.86 4.88 16.72
C VAL A 81 31.85 3.40 16.41
N ILE A 82 30.72 2.88 15.91
CA ILE A 82 30.55 1.46 15.60
C ILE A 82 30.21 1.35 14.11
N ILE A 83 31.07 0.66 13.36
CA ILE A 83 30.97 0.47 11.92
C ILE A 83 31.04 -1.03 11.61
N GLY A 84 30.08 -1.54 10.84
CA GLY A 84 30.04 -2.91 10.32
C GLY A 84 29.61 -3.93 11.38
N LYS A 85 28.49 -4.66 11.14
CA LYS A 85 28.02 -5.95 11.75
C LYS A 85 26.48 -6.05 11.87
N THR A 86 25.98 -7.24 12.21
CA THR A 86 24.55 -7.55 12.45
C THR A 86 23.88 -6.58 13.42
N ILE A 87 24.32 -6.46 14.68
CA ILE A 87 23.78 -5.51 15.67
C ILE A 87 24.93 -4.70 16.28
N ALA A 88 24.80 -3.37 16.38
CA ALA A 88 25.84 -2.50 16.93
C ALA A 88 25.79 -2.35 18.46
N ILE A 89 24.63 -2.01 19.04
CA ILE A 89 24.43 -1.95 20.49
C ILE A 89 23.17 -2.74 20.82
N SER A 90 23.28 -3.75 21.66
CA SER A 90 22.17 -4.56 22.16
C SER A 90 22.15 -4.51 23.68
N VAL A 91 21.04 -4.10 24.28
CA VAL A 91 20.80 -4.10 25.73
C VAL A 91 19.52 -4.86 26.02
N LYS A 92 19.63 -5.95 26.77
CA LYS A 92 18.51 -6.84 27.10
C LYS A 92 18.38 -7.10 28.59
N ASN A 93 17.16 -7.44 29.01
CA ASN A 93 16.83 -8.02 30.32
C ASN A 93 17.47 -7.27 31.50
N THR A 94 17.29 -5.96 31.56
CA THR A 94 17.95 -5.12 32.57
C THR A 94 16.96 -4.35 33.45
N THR A 95 17.32 -4.23 34.72
CA THR A 95 16.67 -3.36 35.70
C THR A 95 17.43 -2.05 35.94
N LYS A 96 18.66 -1.94 35.43
CA LYS A 96 19.52 -0.77 35.60
C LYS A 96 19.12 0.30 34.60
N HIS A 97 19.15 1.56 35.01
CA HIS A 97 19.01 2.63 34.02
C HIS A 97 20.28 2.77 33.19
N PHE A 98 20.13 3.22 31.96
CA PHE A 98 21.26 3.47 31.10
C PHE A 98 20.92 4.54 30.08
N THR A 99 21.96 5.21 29.61
CA THR A 99 21.85 6.20 28.54
C THR A 99 22.85 5.88 27.44
N ILE A 100 22.36 5.79 26.21
CA ILE A 100 23.15 5.69 24.99
C ILE A 100 23.17 7.09 24.35
N VAL A 101 24.34 7.73 24.31
CA VAL A 101 24.45 9.14 23.89
C VAL A 101 25.64 9.45 23.00
N ASP A 102 25.44 10.32 22.02
CA ASP A 102 26.49 10.81 21.12
C ASP A 102 27.27 9.68 20.39
N CYS A 103 26.62 8.53 20.16
CA CYS A 103 27.21 7.44 19.39
C CYS A 103 26.99 7.65 17.88
N ARG A 104 27.95 7.23 17.06
CA ARG A 104 27.87 7.18 15.60
C ARG A 104 27.86 5.72 15.13
N ILE A 105 26.74 5.26 14.60
CA ILE A 105 26.51 3.86 14.23
C ILE A 105 26.24 3.76 12.73
N ARG A 106 26.98 2.89 12.02
CA ARG A 106 26.86 2.77 10.56
C ARG A 106 27.06 1.36 10.02
N PHE A 107 26.42 1.07 8.89
CA PHE A 107 26.62 -0.16 8.12
C PHE A 107 26.30 -1.42 8.97
N CYS A 108 25.14 -1.41 9.63
CA CYS A 108 24.67 -2.50 10.47
C CYS A 108 23.29 -2.99 10.02
N ASP A 109 22.87 -4.21 10.39
CA ASP A 109 21.48 -4.64 10.19
C ASP A 109 20.59 -3.99 11.26
N ILE A 110 21.05 -3.89 12.50
CA ILE A 110 20.37 -3.20 13.61
C ILE A 110 21.35 -2.24 14.31
N GLY A 111 20.93 -0.99 14.49
CA GLY A 111 21.76 0.02 15.15
C GLY A 111 21.76 -0.13 16.67
N ILE A 112 20.64 0.20 17.30
CA ILE A 112 20.43 0.09 18.75
C ILE A 112 19.22 -0.81 18.98
N PHE A 113 19.41 -1.90 19.72
CA PHE A 113 18.37 -2.85 20.10
C PHE A 113 18.18 -2.87 21.61
N ILE A 114 16.96 -2.55 22.07
CA ILE A 114 16.57 -2.62 23.47
C ILE A 114 15.45 -3.67 23.62
N PHE A 115 15.64 -4.63 24.52
CA PHE A 115 14.67 -5.69 24.75
C PHE A 115 14.45 -5.95 26.24
N ASN A 116 13.20 -5.99 26.70
CA ASN A 116 12.86 -6.33 28.07
C ASN A 116 13.65 -5.50 29.13
N ALA A 117 13.79 -4.19 28.89
CA ALA A 117 14.31 -3.26 29.88
C ALA A 117 13.19 -2.81 30.81
N SER A 118 13.48 -2.73 32.12
CA SER A 118 12.51 -2.27 33.12
C SER A 118 11.98 -0.88 32.80
N LYS A 119 10.75 -0.61 33.25
CA LYS A 119 10.06 0.63 32.90
C LYS A 119 10.86 1.89 33.26
N GLY A 120 11.09 2.75 32.28
CA GLY A 120 11.74 4.05 32.47
C GLY A 120 13.26 3.99 32.64
N THR A 121 13.90 2.85 32.37
CA THR A 121 15.34 2.69 32.58
C THR A 121 16.17 3.05 31.34
N ALA A 122 15.62 2.91 30.13
CA ALA A 122 16.37 3.12 28.89
C ALA A 122 16.22 4.53 28.32
N THR A 123 17.35 5.15 27.96
CA THR A 123 17.40 6.47 27.31
C THR A 123 18.38 6.46 26.13
N ILE A 124 17.97 6.98 24.98
CA ILE A 124 18.72 7.00 23.71
C ILE A 124 18.72 8.44 23.17
N ILE A 125 19.84 9.16 23.30
CA ILE A 125 19.89 10.60 23.07
C ILE A 125 20.99 10.99 22.06
N ASN A 126 20.69 11.88 21.11
CA ASN A 126 21.68 12.53 20.24
C ASN A 126 22.61 11.58 19.46
N ASN A 127 22.16 10.37 19.16
CA ASN A 127 22.94 9.43 18.36
C ASN A 127 22.77 9.72 16.85
N SER A 128 23.82 9.45 16.08
CA SER A 128 23.77 9.50 14.61
C SER A 128 23.86 8.09 14.05
N LEU A 129 22.76 7.62 13.46
CA LEU A 129 22.65 6.30 12.84
C LEU A 129 22.47 6.47 11.33
N SER A 130 23.23 5.71 10.54
CA SER A 130 23.07 5.78 9.09
C SER A 130 23.52 4.53 8.34
N TYR A 131 22.95 4.26 7.16
CA TYR A 131 23.23 3.03 6.40
C TYR A 131 22.90 1.78 7.22
N ILE A 132 21.73 1.75 7.86
CA ILE A 132 21.26 0.60 8.63
C ILE A 132 20.29 -0.21 7.77
N GLN A 133 20.79 -1.28 7.15
CA GLN A 133 20.10 -2.03 6.09
C GLN A 133 20.43 -3.51 6.26
N ASP A 134 19.48 -4.40 6.00
CA ASP A 134 19.75 -5.85 5.99
C ASP A 134 20.67 -6.19 4.81
N GLN A 135 21.94 -6.50 5.08
CA GLN A 135 22.90 -6.86 4.03
C GLN A 135 22.72 -8.30 3.53
N ASN A 136 21.92 -9.13 4.19
CA ASN A 136 21.79 -10.55 3.85
C ASN A 136 20.68 -10.85 2.83
N ALA A 137 19.88 -9.86 2.42
CA ALA A 137 18.80 -10.01 1.42
C ALA A 137 17.81 -11.17 1.72
N LEU A 138 17.74 -11.66 2.96
CA LEU A 138 16.88 -12.76 3.40
C LEU A 138 15.50 -12.28 3.88
N GLY A 139 15.18 -11.00 3.65
CA GLY A 139 13.88 -10.41 3.99
C GLY A 139 13.79 -9.89 5.42
N SER A 140 14.91 -9.74 6.13
CA SER A 140 14.94 -8.89 7.32
C SER A 140 15.01 -7.42 6.88
N VAL A 141 14.58 -6.50 7.75
CA VAL A 141 14.55 -5.07 7.44
C VAL A 141 15.47 -4.38 8.43
N GLY A 142 16.42 -3.58 7.94
CA GLY A 142 17.38 -2.91 8.80
C GLY A 142 16.69 -1.93 9.76
N GLN A 143 17.03 -1.96 11.05
CA GLN A 143 16.36 -1.14 12.08
C GLN A 143 17.37 -0.27 12.81
N ALA A 144 17.32 1.04 12.62
CA ALA A 144 18.26 1.94 13.27
C ALA A 144 18.06 1.94 14.80
N ILE A 145 16.85 2.14 15.30
CA ILE A 145 16.51 2.00 16.71
C ILE A 145 15.31 1.05 16.85
N PHE A 146 15.53 -0.11 17.45
CA PHE A 146 14.50 -1.10 17.74
C PHE A 146 14.33 -1.26 19.24
N VAL A 147 13.15 -0.97 19.75
CA VAL A 147 12.76 -1.19 21.14
C VAL A 147 11.60 -2.18 21.19
N SER A 148 11.75 -3.24 21.97
CA SER A 148 10.71 -4.25 22.18
C SER A 148 10.54 -4.57 23.65
N GLU A 149 9.30 -4.74 24.09
CA GLU A 149 8.95 -5.15 25.47
C GLU A 149 9.61 -4.27 26.54
N SER A 150 9.83 -2.98 26.27
CA SER A 150 10.52 -2.06 27.17
C SER A 150 9.68 -0.80 27.33
N GLU A 151 9.04 -0.62 28.48
CA GLU A 151 8.17 0.53 28.70
C GLU A 151 8.95 1.79 29.11
N GLY A 152 8.41 2.97 28.78
CA GLY A 152 8.95 4.24 29.28
C GLY A 152 10.30 4.63 28.69
N VAL A 153 10.66 4.11 27.51
CA VAL A 153 11.94 4.44 26.86
C VAL A 153 11.92 5.87 26.32
N ARG A 154 12.99 6.62 26.54
CA ARG A 154 13.18 7.95 25.96
C ARG A 154 14.11 7.90 24.74
N ILE A 155 13.64 8.32 23.58
CA ILE A 155 14.37 8.39 22.31
C ILE A 155 14.35 9.84 21.83
N GLU A 156 15.45 10.56 22.01
CA GLU A 156 15.47 12.01 21.80
C GLU A 156 16.66 12.52 20.97
N GLY A 157 16.40 13.46 20.06
CA GLY A 157 17.47 14.20 19.38
C GLY A 157 18.32 13.35 18.43
N ASN A 158 17.92 12.12 18.16
CA ASN A 158 18.68 11.22 17.29
C ASN A 158 18.50 11.62 15.83
N LYS A 159 19.55 11.39 15.04
CA LYS A 159 19.60 11.63 13.60
C LYS A 159 19.75 10.31 12.87
N VAL A 160 18.75 9.95 12.06
CA VAL A 160 18.68 8.67 11.34
C VAL A 160 18.55 8.92 9.83
N ILE A 161 19.53 8.44 9.04
CA ILE A 161 19.62 8.66 7.59
C ILE A 161 20.11 7.43 6.81
N ASP A 162 19.49 7.11 5.67
CA ASP A 162 19.80 5.98 4.77
C ASP A 162 19.65 4.58 5.41
N SER A 163 18.65 4.37 6.24
CA SER A 163 18.23 3.14 6.92
C SER A 163 16.89 2.63 6.41
N ASP A 164 16.62 1.32 6.53
CA ASP A 164 15.31 0.80 6.13
C ASP A 164 14.21 1.33 7.07
N ILE A 165 14.28 1.02 8.37
CA ILE A 165 13.38 1.52 9.43
C ILE A 165 14.16 2.39 10.42
N ALA A 166 13.65 3.60 10.68
CA ALA A 166 14.31 4.53 11.59
C ALA A 166 14.09 4.19 13.07
N ILE A 167 12.82 4.18 13.50
CA ILE A 167 12.46 3.90 14.90
C ILE A 167 11.30 2.90 14.90
N PHE A 168 11.51 1.76 15.55
CA PHE A 168 10.51 0.72 15.71
C PHE A 168 10.26 0.46 17.19
N LEU A 169 9.04 0.75 17.64
CA LEU A 169 8.57 0.46 19.00
C LEU A 169 7.57 -0.69 18.96
N SER A 170 7.81 -1.75 19.73
CA SER A 170 6.91 -2.90 19.86
C SER A 170 6.64 -3.19 21.33
N GLN A 171 5.37 -3.27 21.73
CA GLN A 171 4.98 -3.60 23.11
C GLN A 171 5.70 -2.74 24.18
N SER A 172 5.93 -1.47 23.88
CA SER A 172 6.83 -0.56 24.60
C SER A 172 6.08 0.72 25.00
N SER A 173 4.98 0.55 25.73
CA SER A 173 4.08 1.63 26.14
C SER A 173 4.78 2.71 26.99
N TYR A 174 4.17 3.89 27.10
CA TYR A 174 4.71 5.05 27.85
C TYR A 174 6.02 5.63 27.32
N SER A 175 6.46 5.22 26.13
CA SER A 175 7.71 5.71 25.52
C SER A 175 7.60 7.16 25.05
N GLN A 176 8.75 7.81 24.85
CA GLN A 176 8.85 9.19 24.39
C GLN A 176 9.78 9.25 23.18
N VAL A 177 9.28 9.72 22.04
CA VAL A 177 10.03 9.90 20.79
C VAL A 177 10.04 11.39 20.45
N LEU A 178 11.13 12.08 20.78
CA LEU A 178 11.17 13.54 20.85
C LEU A 178 12.29 14.13 19.99
N ASN A 179 12.02 15.22 19.25
CA ASN A 179 13.07 16.01 18.61
C ASN A 179 14.00 15.24 17.65
N ASN A 180 13.58 14.08 17.13
CA ASN A 180 14.42 13.28 16.24
C ASN A 180 14.34 13.83 14.79
N THR A 181 15.46 13.73 14.06
CA THR A 181 15.53 14.07 12.64
C THR A 181 15.72 12.80 11.83
N ILE A 182 14.71 12.44 11.04
CA ILE A 182 14.65 11.20 10.28
C ILE A 182 14.49 11.54 8.81
N LYS A 183 15.39 11.02 7.99
CA LYS A 183 15.28 11.11 6.53
C LYS A 183 15.45 9.72 5.96
N GLU A 184 14.34 9.04 5.77
CA GLU A 184 14.33 7.61 5.49
C GLU A 184 13.18 7.20 4.61
N LYS A 185 13.13 5.90 4.32
CA LYS A 185 11.92 5.27 3.83
C LYS A 185 10.97 5.03 4.99
N TYR A 186 11.20 4.06 5.89
CA TYR A 186 10.28 3.86 7.01
C TYR A 186 10.67 4.73 8.20
N GLY A 187 9.74 5.61 8.61
CA GLY A 187 9.98 6.61 9.66
C GLY A 187 9.83 6.03 11.06
N ILE A 188 8.82 6.51 11.79
CA ILE A 188 8.50 6.02 13.15
C ILE A 188 7.37 5.00 13.03
N THR A 189 7.61 3.77 13.51
CA THR A 189 6.60 2.71 13.58
C THR A 189 6.34 2.33 15.03
N VAL A 190 5.08 2.31 15.42
CA VAL A 190 4.62 2.03 16.78
C VAL A 190 3.63 0.88 16.75
N ILE A 191 3.93 -0.23 17.43
CA ILE A 191 3.10 -1.42 17.49
C ILE A 191 2.75 -1.73 18.93
N SER A 192 1.46 -1.80 19.25
CA SER A 192 0.93 -2.16 20.58
C SER A 192 1.62 -1.43 21.73
N SER A 193 1.90 -0.13 21.57
CA SER A 193 2.72 0.69 22.47
C SER A 193 1.97 1.94 22.90
N SER A 194 0.84 1.73 23.56
CA SER A 194 -0.06 2.76 24.09
C SER A 194 0.66 3.84 24.92
N LYS A 195 0.03 5.02 25.06
CA LYS A 195 0.51 6.15 25.88
C LYS A 195 1.89 6.66 25.48
N THR A 196 2.28 6.44 24.24
CA THR A 196 3.53 6.95 23.68
C THR A 196 3.37 8.42 23.31
N VAL A 197 4.40 9.21 23.63
CA VAL A 197 4.51 10.62 23.28
C VAL A 197 5.43 10.77 22.07
N ILE A 198 4.95 11.37 20.99
CA ILE A 198 5.71 11.58 19.75
C ILE A 198 5.65 13.06 19.40
N GLU A 199 6.74 13.79 19.61
CA GLU A 199 6.71 15.25 19.52
C GLU A 199 7.93 15.87 18.87
N ASN A 200 7.71 16.94 18.12
CA ASN A 200 8.76 17.76 17.50
C ASN A 200 9.74 16.96 16.61
N ASN A 201 9.32 15.82 16.05
CA ASN A 201 10.16 15.06 15.13
C ASN A 201 10.03 15.65 13.72
N SER A 202 11.14 15.63 12.97
CA SER A 202 11.19 15.99 11.56
C SER A 202 11.38 14.74 10.72
N LEU A 203 10.36 14.39 9.94
CA LEU A 203 10.28 13.19 9.11
C LEU A 203 10.36 13.62 7.64
N THR A 204 11.33 13.09 6.89
CA THR A 204 11.51 13.40 5.47
C THR A 204 11.55 12.10 4.66
N ASN A 205 10.76 12.04 3.60
CA ASN A 205 10.49 10.86 2.76
C ASN A 205 9.85 9.69 3.51
N CYS A 206 9.34 9.95 4.71
CA CYS A 206 8.76 8.98 5.63
C CYS A 206 7.69 9.62 6.49
N GLY A 207 6.85 8.80 7.13
CA GLY A 207 5.80 9.24 8.04
C GLY A 207 5.79 8.51 9.37
N LEU A 208 4.68 8.69 10.09
CA LEU A 208 4.34 7.96 11.31
C LEU A 208 3.40 6.80 10.96
N ASN A 209 3.66 5.63 11.55
CA ASN A 209 2.79 4.45 11.46
C ASN A 209 2.42 3.94 12.85
N ILE A 210 1.15 3.64 13.06
CA ILE A 210 0.63 3.17 14.35
C ILE A 210 -0.23 1.94 14.11
N TYR A 211 0.16 0.83 14.74
CA TYR A 211 -0.60 -0.42 14.81
C TYR A 211 -0.96 -0.69 16.27
N GLY A 212 -2.08 -0.13 16.71
CA GLY A 212 -2.67 -0.48 18.00
C GLY A 212 -3.42 -1.81 17.94
N LYS A 213 -3.80 -2.33 19.10
CA LYS A 213 -4.87 -3.33 19.22
C LYS A 213 -6.18 -2.69 18.74
N SER A 214 -7.14 -3.50 18.31
CA SER A 214 -8.41 -3.04 17.71
C SER A 214 -9.37 -2.38 18.73
N GLU A 215 -8.86 -1.57 19.65
CA GLU A 215 -9.57 -0.89 20.73
C GLU A 215 -9.30 0.62 20.63
N ILE A 216 -10.36 1.42 20.72
CA ILE A 216 -10.30 2.87 20.53
C ILE A 216 -9.52 3.56 21.65
N GLU A 217 -9.56 3.00 22.86
CA GLU A 217 -8.87 3.50 24.05
C GLU A 217 -7.35 3.53 23.87
N GLU A 218 -6.79 2.60 23.07
CA GLU A 218 -5.37 2.60 22.76
C GLU A 218 -5.01 3.77 21.84
N TYR A 219 -5.78 4.00 20.78
CA TYR A 219 -5.51 5.11 19.86
C TYR A 219 -5.71 6.49 20.54
N ASN A 220 -6.66 6.59 21.47
CA ASN A 220 -6.87 7.81 22.25
C ASN A 220 -5.77 8.07 23.30
N SER A 221 -4.88 7.11 23.53
CA SER A 221 -3.82 7.22 24.52
C SER A 221 -2.56 7.96 24.04
N TYR A 222 -2.35 8.08 22.72
CA TYR A 222 -1.15 8.70 22.15
C TYR A 222 -1.16 10.22 22.29
N ILE A 223 0.01 10.81 22.53
CA ILE A 223 0.21 12.26 22.46
C ILE A 223 1.10 12.55 21.26
N ILE A 224 0.52 13.06 20.18
CA ILE A 224 1.23 13.33 18.93
C ILE A 224 1.04 14.81 18.57
N ARG A 225 2.11 15.59 18.61
CA ARG A 225 2.05 17.03 18.30
C ARG A 225 3.35 17.56 17.70
N ASN A 226 3.23 18.63 16.93
CA ASN A 226 4.35 19.39 16.37
C ASN A 226 5.35 18.58 15.54
N ASN A 227 4.96 17.41 15.03
CA ASN A 227 5.79 16.66 14.10
C ASN A 227 5.62 17.23 12.69
N LEU A 228 6.70 17.18 11.91
CA LEU A 228 6.70 17.57 10.52
C LEU A 228 6.92 16.34 9.63
N VAL A 229 6.15 16.23 8.55
CA VAL A 229 6.34 15.26 7.47
C VAL A 229 6.59 16.05 6.20
N ASN A 230 7.76 15.85 5.59
CA ASN A 230 8.19 16.57 4.38
C ASN A 230 8.09 18.10 4.50
N GLY A 231 8.37 18.62 5.70
CA GLY A 231 8.29 20.04 6.02
C GLY A 231 6.88 20.58 6.29
N LYS A 232 5.83 19.76 6.07
CA LYS A 232 4.43 20.07 6.41
C LYS A 232 4.06 19.49 7.77
N LYS A 233 2.93 19.92 8.36
CA LYS A 233 2.46 19.38 9.65
C LYS A 233 2.06 17.91 9.50
N LEU A 234 2.26 17.10 10.53
CA LEU A 234 1.56 15.83 10.67
C LEU A 234 0.15 16.12 11.19
N GLY A 235 -0.88 15.77 10.42
CA GLY A 235 -2.27 15.89 10.84
C GLY A 235 -2.61 14.70 11.74
N TYR A 236 -2.90 14.96 13.01
CA TYR A 236 -3.35 13.95 13.97
C TYR A 236 -4.63 14.44 14.63
N PHE A 237 -5.76 13.85 14.24
CA PHE A 237 -7.09 14.24 14.68
C PHE A 237 -7.71 13.10 15.47
N VAL A 238 -8.19 13.38 16.69
CA VAL A 238 -8.72 12.39 17.62
C VAL A 238 -10.00 12.92 18.25
N ASP A 239 -11.08 12.12 18.21
CA ASP A 239 -12.38 12.45 18.82
C ASP A 239 -12.96 13.81 18.36
N LEU A 240 -12.69 14.20 17.12
CA LEU A 240 -13.16 15.45 16.54
C LEU A 240 -14.34 15.24 15.62
N ASN A 241 -15.19 16.26 15.52
CA ASN A 241 -16.33 16.28 14.63
C ASN A 241 -16.40 17.58 13.81
N ASP A 242 -17.00 17.52 12.63
CA ASP A 242 -17.35 18.68 11.80
C ASP A 242 -16.12 19.52 11.41
N VAL A 243 -15.09 18.86 10.86
CA VAL A 243 -13.82 19.49 10.47
C VAL A 243 -13.66 19.48 8.95
N ILE A 244 -13.20 20.60 8.41
CA ILE A 244 -12.87 20.75 7.00
C ILE A 244 -11.36 21.00 6.86
N ILE A 245 -10.71 20.25 5.96
CA ILE A 245 -9.30 20.36 5.62
C ILE A 245 -9.19 20.65 4.12
N GLU A 246 -9.11 21.93 3.75
CA GLU A 246 -8.96 22.36 2.34
C GLU A 246 -7.53 22.80 2.00
N GLU A 247 -6.80 23.32 3.00
CA GLU A 247 -5.43 23.77 2.79
C GLU A 247 -4.45 22.58 2.78
N ASP A 248 -3.54 22.56 1.80
CA ASP A 248 -2.50 21.53 1.64
C ASP A 248 -1.32 21.73 2.63
N ILE A 249 -1.62 21.80 3.93
CA ILE A 249 -0.65 22.07 5.01
C ILE A 249 -0.17 20.81 5.72
N TYR A 250 -0.72 19.64 5.39
CA TYR A 250 -0.39 18.37 6.01
C TYR A 250 0.46 17.50 5.08
N GLY A 251 1.53 16.91 5.63
CA GLY A 251 2.39 15.95 4.89
C GLY A 251 1.89 14.52 4.98
N GLN A 252 1.07 14.25 6.00
CA GLN A 252 0.38 12.99 6.28
C GLN A 252 -0.80 13.31 7.20
N ILE A 253 -1.90 12.55 7.09
CA ILE A 253 -3.09 12.74 7.92
C ILE A 253 -3.48 11.43 8.61
N LEU A 254 -3.76 11.48 9.91
CA LEU A 254 -4.30 10.40 10.71
C LEU A 254 -5.59 10.87 11.37
N LEU A 255 -6.67 10.09 11.21
CA LEU A 255 -7.97 10.32 11.86
C LEU A 255 -8.31 9.16 12.78
N ILE A 256 -8.55 9.44 14.05
CA ILE A 256 -8.99 8.46 15.05
C ILE A 256 -10.36 8.89 15.56
N ASN A 257 -11.37 8.03 15.44
CA ASN A 257 -12.70 8.27 15.98
C ASN A 257 -13.29 9.64 15.57
N CYS A 258 -13.08 10.04 14.33
CA CYS A 258 -13.53 11.33 13.82
C CYS A 258 -14.87 11.19 13.07
N THR A 259 -15.75 12.19 13.18
CA THR A 259 -17.03 12.19 12.45
C THR A 259 -17.21 13.45 11.60
N ASN A 260 -17.83 13.35 10.43
CA ASN A 260 -18.15 14.50 9.57
C ASN A 260 -16.89 15.31 9.19
N PHE A 261 -15.96 14.67 8.47
CA PHE A 261 -14.80 15.36 7.92
C PHE A 261 -14.92 15.54 6.42
N LEU A 262 -14.50 16.69 5.92
CA LEU A 262 -14.20 16.92 4.51
C LEU A 262 -12.69 17.16 4.38
N ILE A 263 -12.02 16.34 3.56
CA ILE A 263 -10.60 16.47 3.26
C ILE A 263 -10.46 16.64 1.75
N GLU A 264 -10.05 17.82 1.31
CA GLU A 264 -9.98 18.13 -0.12
C GLU A 264 -8.64 18.76 -0.52
N ASN A 265 -8.28 18.60 -1.79
CA ASN A 265 -7.15 19.29 -2.41
C ASN A 265 -5.77 19.00 -1.76
N GLN A 266 -5.60 17.82 -1.15
CA GLN A 266 -4.36 17.47 -0.46
C GLN A 266 -3.31 16.87 -1.42
N VAL A 267 -2.04 17.18 -1.20
CA VAL A 267 -0.89 16.52 -1.85
C VAL A 267 -0.09 15.75 -0.81
N LEU A 268 -0.30 14.44 -0.79
CA LEU A 268 0.21 13.51 0.23
C LEU A 268 1.23 12.57 -0.42
N ALA A 269 2.49 13.00 -0.43
CA ALA A 269 3.54 12.36 -1.19
C ALA A 269 4.75 12.01 -0.33
N ASP A 270 5.45 10.95 -0.74
CA ASP A 270 6.73 10.53 -0.16
C ASP A 270 6.63 10.37 1.37
N THR A 271 5.55 9.75 1.85
CA THR A 271 5.31 9.45 3.27
C THR A 271 5.03 7.96 3.48
N THR A 272 4.75 7.54 4.71
CA THR A 272 4.39 6.16 5.03
C THR A 272 3.06 5.76 4.38
N THR A 273 1.98 6.44 4.76
CA THR A 273 0.63 6.32 4.19
C THR A 273 0.10 7.74 4.08
N GLY A 274 -0.60 8.09 3.00
CA GLY A 274 -1.10 9.46 2.81
C GLY A 274 -2.12 9.86 3.88
N ILE A 275 -3.22 9.11 3.94
CA ILE A 275 -4.26 9.24 4.97
C ILE A 275 -4.50 7.88 5.61
N THR A 276 -4.45 7.83 6.94
CA THR A 276 -4.88 6.65 7.70
C THR A 276 -6.06 7.03 8.59
N MET A 277 -7.11 6.21 8.61
CA MET A 277 -8.24 6.44 9.52
C MET A 277 -8.67 5.17 10.24
N TYR A 278 -9.06 5.35 11.50
CA TYR A 278 -9.57 4.33 12.39
C TYR A 278 -10.89 4.79 13.01
N PHE A 279 -11.87 3.89 13.07
CA PHE A 279 -13.13 4.09 13.80
C PHE A 279 -13.87 5.39 13.44
N SER A 280 -13.69 5.88 12.22
CA SER A 280 -14.21 7.18 11.79
C SER A 280 -15.48 7.02 10.98
N LYS A 281 -16.30 8.07 10.92
CA LYS A 281 -17.60 8.01 10.26
C LYS A 281 -17.90 9.26 9.44
N ASN A 282 -18.55 9.09 8.29
CA ASN A 282 -18.96 10.21 7.45
C ASN A 282 -17.77 11.09 7.06
N ILE A 283 -16.82 10.47 6.35
CA ILE A 283 -15.59 11.11 5.91
C ILE A 283 -15.64 11.22 4.38
N GLU A 284 -15.52 12.43 3.88
CA GLU A 284 -15.39 12.74 2.46
C GLU A 284 -13.94 13.11 2.14
N ILE A 285 -13.37 12.46 1.14
CA ILE A 285 -12.03 12.76 0.62
C ILE A 285 -12.15 13.02 -0.87
N SER A 286 -11.79 14.24 -1.29
CA SER A 286 -11.97 14.67 -2.67
C SER A 286 -10.73 15.35 -3.25
N ASN A 287 -10.61 15.34 -4.57
CA ASN A 287 -9.64 16.14 -5.33
C ASN A 287 -8.17 15.99 -4.91
N SER A 288 -7.82 14.91 -4.22
CA SER A 288 -6.52 14.73 -3.58
C SER A 288 -5.55 13.92 -4.44
N TYR A 289 -4.26 14.13 -4.24
CA TYR A 289 -3.19 13.42 -4.96
C TYR A 289 -2.26 12.74 -3.97
N SER A 290 -2.27 11.41 -3.99
CA SER A 290 -1.38 10.58 -3.19
C SER A 290 -0.35 9.91 -4.08
N ARG A 291 0.95 10.11 -3.80
CA ARG A 291 2.00 9.47 -4.60
C ARG A 291 3.19 8.95 -3.82
N SER A 292 3.76 7.86 -4.33
CA SER A 292 5.06 7.34 -3.86
C SER A 292 5.09 7.08 -2.36
N ASN A 293 3.93 6.80 -1.75
CA ASN A 293 3.84 6.42 -0.35
C ASN A 293 4.23 4.96 -0.19
N ILE A 294 4.80 4.63 0.96
CA ILE A 294 5.38 3.31 1.20
C ILE A 294 4.32 2.21 1.27
N PHE A 295 3.17 2.52 1.86
CA PHE A 295 2.02 1.64 1.92
C PHE A 295 0.90 2.21 1.05
N GLU A 296 -0.22 2.61 1.64
CA GLU A 296 -1.38 3.04 0.89
C GLU A 296 -1.37 4.54 0.61
N GLY A 297 -2.16 4.93 -0.39
CA GLY A 297 -2.56 6.33 -0.46
C GLY A 297 -3.56 6.68 0.63
N ILE A 298 -4.62 5.88 0.76
CA ILE A 298 -5.60 5.97 1.84
C ILE A 298 -5.82 4.59 2.46
N ALA A 299 -5.74 4.50 3.77
CA ALA A 299 -6.06 3.30 4.55
C ALA A 299 -7.19 3.56 5.54
N VAL A 300 -8.24 2.74 5.48
CA VAL A 300 -9.46 2.85 6.27
C VAL A 300 -9.68 1.58 7.08
N TYR A 301 -9.84 1.71 8.40
CA TYR A 301 -10.03 0.60 9.32
C TYR A 301 -11.23 0.84 10.23
N GLY A 302 -12.13 -0.15 10.34
CA GLY A 302 -13.23 -0.12 11.32
C GLY A 302 -14.16 1.09 11.18
N SER A 303 -14.30 1.65 9.98
CA SER A 303 -14.94 2.95 9.72
C SER A 303 -16.20 2.80 8.88
N SER A 304 -17.04 3.82 8.78
CA SER A 304 -18.29 3.74 8.01
C SER A 304 -18.65 5.02 7.29
N ASN A 305 -19.45 4.92 6.22
CA ASN A 305 -19.87 6.09 5.43
C ASN A 305 -18.67 6.88 4.90
N ILE A 306 -17.78 6.21 4.16
CA ILE A 306 -16.58 6.83 3.59
C ILE A 306 -16.84 7.11 2.12
N TYR A 307 -16.59 8.35 1.70
CA TYR A 307 -16.76 8.78 0.32
C TYR A 307 -15.42 9.28 -0.23
N ILE A 308 -14.84 8.57 -1.20
CA ILE A 308 -13.55 8.94 -1.80
C ILE A 308 -13.76 9.16 -3.29
N HIS A 309 -13.49 10.37 -3.76
CA HIS A 309 -13.74 10.70 -5.15
C HIS A 309 -12.80 11.73 -5.77
N ASN A 310 -12.78 11.80 -7.10
CA ASN A 310 -12.00 12.77 -7.89
C ASN A 310 -10.50 12.81 -7.54
N SER A 311 -9.95 11.71 -7.03
CA SER A 311 -8.59 11.66 -6.48
C SER A 311 -7.66 10.77 -7.31
N ILE A 312 -6.35 11.02 -7.20
CA ILE A 312 -5.32 10.30 -7.95
C ILE A 312 -4.38 9.59 -6.97
N PHE A 313 -4.16 8.29 -7.20
CA PHE A 313 -3.30 7.41 -6.40
C PHE A 313 -2.23 6.79 -7.30
N GLU A 314 -1.00 7.29 -7.20
CA GLU A 314 0.09 6.91 -8.11
C GLU A 314 1.31 6.35 -7.37
N GLU A 315 1.85 5.22 -7.82
CA GLU A 315 3.09 4.67 -7.29
C GLU A 315 3.11 4.40 -5.77
N ASN A 316 1.95 4.24 -5.14
CA ASN A 316 1.88 3.89 -3.73
C ASN A 316 2.17 2.38 -3.55
N GLY A 317 2.77 2.03 -2.44
CA GLY A 317 3.16 0.67 -2.06
C GLY A 317 4.66 0.41 -2.24
N PHE A 318 5.12 -0.64 -1.57
CA PHE A 318 6.47 -1.16 -1.72
C PHE A 318 6.48 -2.68 -1.59
N GLY A 319 7.25 -3.34 -2.47
CA GLY A 319 7.38 -4.79 -2.45
C GLY A 319 6.08 -5.49 -2.84
N PHE A 320 5.45 -6.18 -1.88
CA PHE A 320 4.19 -6.89 -2.05
C PHE A 320 3.07 -6.30 -1.18
N THR A 321 3.24 -5.09 -0.65
CA THR A 321 2.24 -4.45 0.21
C THR A 321 1.93 -3.02 -0.25
N GLY A 322 0.68 -2.62 -0.01
CA GLY A 322 0.18 -1.26 -0.26
C GLY A 322 -0.62 -1.16 -1.57
N CYS A 323 -1.57 -0.24 -1.61
CA CYS A 323 -2.46 -0.03 -2.75
C CYS A 323 -2.86 1.46 -2.83
N GLY A 324 -3.63 1.84 -3.85
CA GLY A 324 -4.20 3.20 -3.90
C GLY A 324 -5.11 3.46 -2.70
N ILE A 325 -6.13 2.61 -2.53
CA ILE A 325 -7.09 2.67 -1.42
C ILE A 325 -7.24 1.31 -0.76
N ARG A 326 -7.20 1.28 0.57
CA ARG A 326 -7.48 0.11 1.39
C ARG A 326 -8.68 0.35 2.30
N LEU A 327 -9.65 -0.55 2.24
CA LEU A 327 -10.80 -0.60 3.14
C LEU A 327 -10.75 -1.91 3.92
N ARG A 328 -10.80 -1.85 5.25
CA ARG A 328 -10.86 -3.03 6.10
C ARG A 328 -11.91 -2.84 7.18
N GLU A 329 -12.77 -3.85 7.35
CA GLU A 329 -13.82 -3.83 8.39
C GLU A 329 -14.65 -2.54 8.29
N THR A 330 -15.01 -2.17 7.05
CA THR A 330 -15.67 -0.91 6.73
C THR A 330 -17.11 -1.16 6.24
N GLU A 331 -17.99 -0.16 6.32
CA GLU A 331 -19.37 -0.26 5.82
C GLU A 331 -19.84 0.98 5.06
N ASN A 332 -20.79 0.78 4.12
CA ASN A 332 -21.54 1.84 3.44
C ASN A 332 -20.63 2.89 2.76
N SER A 333 -19.62 2.44 2.01
CA SER A 333 -18.60 3.32 1.44
C SER A 333 -18.71 3.42 -0.07
N ILE A 334 -18.42 4.60 -0.61
CA ILE A 334 -18.49 4.93 -2.04
C ILE A 334 -17.10 5.37 -2.51
N ILE A 335 -16.59 4.71 -3.54
CA ILE A 335 -15.32 5.01 -4.18
C ILE A 335 -15.60 5.30 -5.64
N GLU A 336 -15.48 6.56 -6.07
CA GLU A 336 -15.84 6.92 -7.45
C GLU A 336 -14.96 7.97 -8.12
N ASP A 337 -14.90 7.96 -9.45
CA ASP A 337 -14.19 8.98 -10.23
C ASP A 337 -12.70 9.13 -9.85
N ASN A 338 -12.06 8.06 -9.36
CA ASN A 338 -10.65 8.07 -9.00
C ASN A 338 -9.76 7.45 -10.08
N VAL A 339 -8.48 7.84 -10.08
CA VAL A 339 -7.45 7.24 -10.93
C VAL A 339 -6.39 6.58 -10.07
N MET A 340 -6.20 5.28 -10.22
CA MET A 340 -5.19 4.48 -9.51
C MET A 340 -4.23 3.87 -10.52
N ARG A 341 -2.95 4.25 -10.46
CA ARG A 341 -1.98 3.80 -11.45
C ARG A 341 -0.59 3.54 -10.90
N TYR A 342 0.10 2.56 -11.48
CA TYR A 342 1.47 2.21 -11.14
C TYR A 342 1.69 1.90 -9.65
N ASN A 343 0.63 1.58 -8.90
CA ASN A 343 0.77 1.20 -7.50
C ASN A 343 1.51 -0.14 -7.40
N LYS A 344 2.46 -0.21 -6.47
CA LYS A 344 3.57 -1.18 -6.48
C LYS A 344 3.34 -2.41 -5.59
N GLY A 345 2.22 -2.47 -4.85
CA GLY A 345 1.85 -3.60 -3.99
C GLY A 345 0.61 -4.33 -4.49
N ASP A 346 -0.39 -4.45 -3.62
CA ASP A 346 -1.67 -5.18 -3.77
C ASP A 346 -2.64 -4.60 -4.82
N GLY A 347 -2.23 -3.56 -5.57
CA GLY A 347 -3.02 -3.05 -6.69
C GLY A 347 -3.66 -1.68 -6.49
N GLY A 348 -4.83 -1.48 -7.09
CA GLY A 348 -5.58 -0.23 -7.05
C GLY A 348 -6.44 -0.08 -5.79
N ILE A 349 -7.49 -0.90 -5.68
CA ILE A 349 -8.40 -0.95 -4.51
C ILE A 349 -8.32 -2.32 -3.87
N LEU A 350 -8.08 -2.36 -2.55
CA LEU A 350 -8.22 -3.57 -1.75
C LEU A 350 -9.26 -3.36 -0.65
N ALA A 351 -10.34 -4.14 -0.68
CA ALA A 351 -11.33 -4.19 0.41
C ALA A 351 -11.32 -5.56 1.10
N SER A 352 -11.43 -5.57 2.42
CA SER A 352 -11.51 -6.80 3.22
C SER A 352 -12.54 -6.69 4.32
N LEU A 353 -13.35 -7.73 4.54
CA LEU A 353 -14.36 -7.77 5.60
C LEU A 353 -15.29 -6.54 5.56
N THR A 354 -15.64 -6.08 4.36
CA THR A 354 -16.33 -4.80 4.14
C THR A 354 -17.67 -5.04 3.44
N ASN A 355 -18.73 -4.36 3.88
CA ASN A 355 -20.08 -4.55 3.35
C ASN A 355 -20.65 -3.26 2.73
N ASN A 356 -21.58 -3.39 1.79
CA ASN A 356 -22.31 -2.28 1.18
C ASN A 356 -21.35 -1.25 0.54
N ILE A 357 -20.51 -1.71 -0.39
CA ILE A 357 -19.53 -0.85 -1.08
C ILE A 357 -20.03 -0.55 -2.49
N ILE A 358 -19.95 0.71 -2.90
CA ILE A 358 -20.13 1.12 -4.29
C ILE A 358 -18.76 1.54 -4.84
N ILE A 359 -18.31 0.89 -5.91
CA ILE A 359 -17.08 1.22 -6.62
C ILE A 359 -17.47 1.55 -8.06
N ARG A 360 -17.41 2.81 -8.47
CA ARG A 360 -17.83 3.18 -9.83
C ARG A 360 -17.00 4.26 -10.51
N ASN A 361 -16.95 4.24 -11.84
CA ASN A 361 -16.24 5.25 -12.64
C ASN A 361 -14.76 5.45 -12.28
N ASN A 362 -14.10 4.43 -11.72
CA ASN A 362 -12.67 4.51 -11.42
C ASN A 362 -11.85 3.99 -12.59
N VAL A 363 -10.65 4.54 -12.78
CA VAL A 363 -9.65 4.04 -13.73
C VAL A 363 -8.47 3.45 -12.97
N LEU A 364 -8.32 2.13 -13.06
CA LEU A 364 -7.31 1.35 -12.34
C LEU A 364 -6.37 0.71 -13.36
N SER A 365 -5.19 1.31 -13.54
CA SER A 365 -4.30 0.95 -14.66
C SER A 365 -2.86 0.70 -14.28
N PHE A 366 -2.26 -0.33 -14.87
CA PHE A 366 -0.83 -0.65 -14.69
C PHE A 366 -0.40 -0.80 -13.23
N ASN A 367 -1.30 -1.24 -12.36
CA ASN A 367 -0.93 -1.57 -10.99
C ASN A 367 -0.24 -2.94 -10.98
N LYS A 368 0.70 -3.14 -10.06
CA LYS A 368 1.46 -4.39 -9.98
C LYS A 368 0.58 -5.58 -9.56
N GLY A 369 -0.36 -5.35 -8.64
CA GLY A 369 -1.39 -6.30 -8.22
C GLY A 369 -2.65 -6.21 -9.09
N GLU A 370 -3.79 -6.46 -8.47
CA GLU A 370 -5.11 -6.39 -9.11
C GLU A 370 -5.54 -4.94 -9.40
N GLY A 371 -6.51 -4.77 -10.30
CA GLY A 371 -7.26 -3.51 -10.37
C GLY A 371 -8.04 -3.30 -9.08
N ILE A 372 -9.00 -4.19 -8.84
CA ILE A 372 -9.87 -4.22 -7.65
C ILE A 372 -9.80 -5.61 -7.01
N ALA A 373 -9.54 -5.70 -5.72
CA ALA A 373 -9.57 -6.95 -4.95
C ALA A 373 -10.53 -6.82 -3.75
N LEU A 374 -11.54 -7.70 -3.68
CA LEU A 374 -12.53 -7.74 -2.59
C LEU A 374 -12.48 -9.10 -1.88
N LYS A 375 -12.12 -9.09 -0.60
CA LYS A 375 -12.00 -10.29 0.23
C LYS A 375 -13.04 -10.31 1.34
N THR A 376 -13.87 -11.35 1.36
CA THR A 376 -14.91 -11.55 2.38
C THR A 376 -15.82 -10.33 2.49
N CYS A 377 -16.24 -9.80 1.34
CA CYS A 377 -17.14 -8.66 1.25
C CYS A 377 -18.57 -9.11 0.90
N ASN A 378 -19.58 -8.30 1.18
CA ASN A 378 -20.95 -8.59 0.76
C ASN A 378 -21.66 -7.34 0.25
N ASN A 379 -22.64 -7.54 -0.63
CA ASN A 379 -23.51 -6.48 -1.14
C ASN A 379 -22.70 -5.36 -1.78
N THR A 380 -21.89 -5.68 -2.78
CA THR A 380 -21.05 -4.68 -3.46
C THR A 380 -21.58 -4.37 -4.86
N GLU A 381 -21.50 -3.11 -5.26
CA GLU A 381 -21.84 -2.65 -6.60
C GLU A 381 -20.57 -2.14 -7.28
N ILE A 382 -20.19 -2.78 -8.38
CA ILE A 382 -19.00 -2.46 -9.16
C ILE A 382 -19.47 -2.05 -10.55
N GLN A 383 -19.45 -0.75 -10.84
CA GLN A 383 -20.07 -0.21 -12.05
C GLN A 383 -19.16 0.73 -12.85
N GLU A 384 -19.13 0.61 -14.18
CA GLU A 384 -18.47 1.61 -15.06
C GLU A 384 -16.96 1.84 -14.76
N ASN A 385 -16.28 0.89 -14.12
CA ASN A 385 -14.84 0.99 -13.88
C ASN A 385 -14.04 0.51 -15.10
N ILE A 386 -12.83 1.05 -15.24
CA ILE A 386 -11.86 0.63 -16.25
C ILE A 386 -10.65 0.03 -15.53
N CYS A 387 -10.51 -1.29 -15.58
CA CYS A 387 -9.35 -2.03 -15.08
C CYS A 387 -8.47 -2.48 -16.27
N PHE A 388 -7.33 -1.81 -16.46
CA PHE A 388 -6.50 -1.95 -17.65
C PHE A 388 -5.03 -2.25 -17.36
N GLY A 389 -4.50 -3.34 -17.92
CA GLY A 389 -3.05 -3.59 -17.85
C GLY A 389 -2.52 -3.87 -16.44
N ASN A 390 -3.37 -4.35 -15.51
CA ASN A 390 -2.94 -4.68 -14.15
C ASN A 390 -2.16 -6.00 -14.14
N GLY A 391 -1.23 -6.14 -13.18
CA GLY A 391 -0.25 -7.23 -13.13
C GLY A 391 -0.80 -8.57 -12.63
N ILE A 392 -2.05 -8.60 -12.16
CA ILE A 392 -2.80 -9.83 -11.85
C ILE A 392 -4.17 -9.73 -12.54
N ASP A 393 -5.27 -9.74 -11.79
CA ASP A 393 -6.63 -9.70 -12.31
C ASP A 393 -7.15 -8.27 -12.45
N GLY A 394 -8.11 -8.06 -13.34
CA GLY A 394 -8.85 -6.80 -13.39
C GLY A 394 -9.73 -6.60 -12.15
N LEU A 395 -10.47 -7.64 -11.77
CA LEU A 395 -11.27 -7.74 -10.56
C LEU A 395 -11.11 -9.13 -9.92
N SER A 396 -10.82 -9.18 -8.62
CA SER A 396 -10.76 -10.41 -7.84
C SER A 396 -11.77 -10.38 -6.68
N LEU A 397 -12.63 -11.41 -6.62
CA LEU A 397 -13.61 -11.63 -5.56
C LEU A 397 -13.26 -12.92 -4.80
N LEU A 398 -12.87 -12.78 -3.54
CA LEU A 398 -12.44 -13.89 -2.69
C LEU A 398 -13.42 -14.05 -1.53
N ALA A 399 -14.23 -15.09 -1.52
CA ALA A 399 -15.32 -15.28 -0.58
C ALA A 399 -16.28 -14.07 -0.50
N THR A 400 -16.52 -13.41 -1.63
CA THR A 400 -17.34 -12.19 -1.73
C THR A 400 -18.68 -12.52 -2.40
N ASN A 401 -19.80 -12.11 -1.79
CA ASN A 401 -21.13 -12.56 -2.20
C ASN A 401 -22.10 -11.42 -2.47
N ASN A 402 -23.19 -11.73 -3.18
CA ASN A 402 -24.30 -10.81 -3.43
C ASN A 402 -23.87 -9.49 -4.10
N SER A 403 -22.91 -9.57 -5.03
CA SER A 403 -22.38 -8.38 -5.71
C SER A 403 -22.93 -8.22 -7.11
N LEU A 404 -23.15 -6.98 -7.52
CA LEU A 404 -23.54 -6.58 -8.88
C LEU A 404 -22.32 -5.99 -9.59
N ILE A 405 -21.85 -6.63 -10.65
CA ILE A 405 -20.72 -6.18 -11.48
C ILE A 405 -21.27 -5.83 -12.86
N THR A 406 -21.36 -4.54 -13.18
CA THR A 406 -22.02 -4.08 -14.39
C THR A 406 -21.29 -2.99 -15.16
N GLU A 407 -21.32 -3.04 -16.49
CA GLU A 407 -20.80 -1.96 -17.35
C GLU A 407 -19.30 -1.64 -17.19
N ASN A 408 -18.50 -2.56 -16.64
CA ASN A 408 -17.07 -2.37 -16.46
C ASN A 408 -16.27 -2.81 -17.69
N TYR A 409 -15.05 -2.30 -17.80
CA TYR A 409 -14.05 -2.68 -18.80
C TYR A 409 -12.87 -3.37 -18.11
N PHE A 410 -12.69 -4.67 -18.35
CA PHE A 410 -11.57 -5.46 -17.85
C PHE A 410 -10.68 -5.87 -19.01
N VAL A 411 -9.60 -5.12 -19.23
CA VAL A 411 -8.83 -5.20 -20.47
C VAL A 411 -7.33 -5.40 -20.24
N GLU A 412 -6.73 -6.34 -20.98
CA GLU A 412 -5.27 -6.57 -20.98
C GLU A 412 -4.66 -6.79 -19.59
N ASN A 413 -5.42 -7.35 -18.65
CA ASN A 413 -4.86 -7.73 -17.35
C ASN A 413 -4.01 -9.01 -17.53
N ALA A 414 -2.92 -9.09 -16.76
CA ALA A 414 -1.89 -10.11 -16.92
C ALA A 414 -2.37 -11.52 -16.55
N GLU A 415 -3.48 -11.63 -15.82
CA GLU A 415 -4.17 -12.90 -15.56
C GLU A 415 -5.61 -12.87 -16.09
N THR A 416 -6.61 -12.81 -15.20
CA THR A 416 -8.04 -12.92 -15.54
C THR A 416 -8.69 -11.53 -15.63
N GLY A 417 -9.71 -11.38 -16.47
CA GLY A 417 -10.53 -10.16 -16.43
C GLY A 417 -11.25 -10.02 -15.08
N ILE A 418 -12.04 -11.05 -14.73
CA ILE A 418 -12.77 -11.16 -13.46
C ILE A 418 -12.55 -12.55 -12.87
N PHE A 419 -11.97 -12.62 -11.67
CA PHE A 419 -11.73 -13.84 -10.92
C PHE A 419 -12.65 -13.94 -9.71
N LEU A 420 -13.33 -15.07 -9.56
CA LEU A 420 -14.15 -15.41 -8.39
C LEU A 420 -13.62 -16.68 -7.74
N PHE A 421 -13.33 -16.62 -6.45
CA PHE A 421 -12.99 -17.77 -5.62
C PHE A 421 -13.93 -17.85 -4.43
N ASP A 422 -14.57 -19.00 -4.22
CA ASP A 422 -15.52 -19.23 -3.11
C ASP A 422 -16.62 -18.16 -3.00
N SER A 423 -16.99 -17.56 -4.13
CA SER A 423 -17.87 -16.40 -4.22
C SER A 423 -19.20 -16.77 -4.86
N SER A 424 -20.31 -16.39 -4.25
CA SER A 424 -21.66 -16.84 -4.59
C SER A 424 -22.66 -15.71 -4.78
N TYR A 425 -23.74 -16.00 -5.52
CA TYR A 425 -24.88 -15.09 -5.71
C TYR A 425 -24.48 -13.74 -6.33
N ASN A 426 -23.42 -13.70 -7.12
CA ASN A 426 -23.00 -12.49 -7.82
C ASN A 426 -23.64 -12.41 -9.22
N SER A 427 -23.98 -11.20 -9.65
CA SER A 427 -24.51 -10.91 -10.97
C SER A 427 -23.48 -10.15 -11.79
N ILE A 428 -22.98 -10.75 -12.87
CA ILE A 428 -21.97 -10.17 -13.76
C ILE A 428 -22.64 -9.88 -15.10
N ILE A 429 -22.91 -8.61 -15.38
CA ILE A 429 -23.83 -8.21 -16.46
C ILE A 429 -23.24 -7.07 -17.29
N ASN A 430 -23.37 -7.11 -18.62
CA ASN A 430 -23.04 -5.97 -19.49
C ASN A 430 -21.59 -5.44 -19.37
N ASN A 431 -20.63 -6.30 -18.98
CA ASN A 431 -19.21 -5.93 -18.92
C ASN A 431 -18.51 -6.20 -20.26
N THR A 432 -17.49 -5.42 -20.57
CA THR A 432 -16.58 -5.69 -21.69
C THR A 432 -15.28 -6.26 -21.16
N ILE A 433 -14.95 -7.49 -21.56
CA ILE A 433 -13.84 -8.26 -21.04
C ILE A 433 -12.98 -8.69 -22.22
N MET A 434 -11.78 -8.13 -22.33
CA MET A 434 -11.01 -8.21 -23.57
C MET A 434 -9.52 -8.43 -23.35
N ASN A 435 -8.92 -9.30 -24.17
CA ASN A 435 -7.48 -9.51 -24.27
C ASN A 435 -6.80 -9.80 -22.92
N ASN A 436 -7.51 -10.35 -21.93
CA ASN A 436 -6.87 -10.82 -20.70
C ASN A 436 -6.10 -12.10 -21.00
N TYR A 437 -4.93 -12.27 -20.38
CA TYR A 437 -3.99 -13.33 -20.74
C TYR A 437 -4.58 -14.72 -20.50
N ASN A 438 -5.23 -14.91 -19.34
CA ASN A 438 -6.01 -16.09 -19.01
C ASN A 438 -7.48 -15.86 -19.40
N TYR A 439 -8.45 -16.33 -18.61
CA TYR A 439 -9.86 -16.25 -18.95
C TYR A 439 -10.41 -14.82 -18.80
N GLY A 440 -11.51 -14.54 -19.51
CA GLY A 440 -12.27 -13.33 -19.27
C GLY A 440 -12.94 -13.38 -17.90
N ILE A 441 -13.62 -14.49 -17.59
CA ILE A 441 -14.17 -14.77 -16.26
C ILE A 441 -13.75 -16.17 -15.83
N MET A 442 -13.25 -16.30 -14.60
CA MET A 442 -12.94 -17.58 -13.97
C MET A 442 -13.69 -17.73 -12.64
N LEU A 443 -14.48 -18.80 -12.52
CA LEU A 443 -15.18 -19.19 -11.29
C LEU A 443 -14.49 -20.42 -10.69
N MET A 444 -13.91 -20.27 -9.50
CA MET A 444 -13.20 -21.30 -8.76
C MET A 444 -13.84 -21.58 -7.40
N ASP A 445 -13.75 -22.84 -6.99
CA ASP A 445 -14.28 -23.36 -5.73
C ASP A 445 -13.21 -24.16 -4.99
N ALA A 446 -13.08 -23.96 -3.68
CA ALA A 446 -12.18 -24.72 -2.84
C ALA A 446 -12.75 -26.12 -2.57
N ILE A 447 -12.21 -27.14 -3.23
CA ILE A 447 -12.68 -28.55 -3.17
C ILE A 447 -12.40 -29.22 -1.79
N ALA A 448 -11.80 -28.52 -0.83
CA ALA A 448 -11.13 -29.11 0.34
C ALA A 448 -12.03 -29.87 1.35
N ASP A 449 -13.35 -29.69 1.36
CA ASP A 449 -14.24 -30.31 2.34
C ASP A 449 -15.63 -30.74 1.82
N ASN A 450 -15.75 -31.00 0.50
CA ASN A 450 -17.02 -31.33 -0.16
C ASN A 450 -18.13 -30.27 -0.01
N LYS A 451 -17.82 -29.05 0.45
CA LYS A 451 -18.78 -27.93 0.43
C LYS A 451 -18.52 -27.08 -0.80
N VAL A 452 -19.53 -26.95 -1.64
CA VAL A 452 -19.46 -26.00 -2.76
C VAL A 452 -19.72 -24.59 -2.25
N ARG A 453 -18.74 -23.71 -2.45
CA ARG A 453 -18.76 -22.30 -2.01
C ARG A 453 -18.84 -21.30 -3.16
N CYS A 454 -18.47 -21.66 -4.38
CA CYS A 454 -18.73 -20.85 -5.57
C CYS A 454 -19.99 -21.33 -6.31
N ARG A 455 -21.12 -20.66 -6.09
CA ARG A 455 -22.41 -21.10 -6.64
C ARG A 455 -23.39 -19.97 -6.93
N GLU A 456 -24.39 -20.28 -7.74
CA GLU A 456 -25.54 -19.41 -8.01
C GLU A 456 -25.14 -18.03 -8.57
N ASN A 457 -23.98 -17.93 -9.22
CA ASN A 457 -23.59 -16.72 -9.93
C ASN A 457 -24.29 -16.67 -11.29
N ILE A 458 -24.67 -15.47 -11.75
CA ILE A 458 -25.38 -15.27 -13.01
C ILE A 458 -24.56 -14.34 -13.92
N VAL A 459 -24.26 -14.81 -15.13
CA VAL A 459 -23.38 -14.14 -16.10
C VAL A 459 -24.09 -14.03 -17.44
N TYR A 460 -24.49 -12.83 -17.86
CA TYR A 460 -25.15 -12.59 -19.16
C TYR A 460 -24.92 -11.16 -19.67
N LEU A 461 -25.16 -10.91 -20.95
CA LEU A 461 -24.91 -9.64 -21.65
C LEU A 461 -23.46 -9.16 -21.65
N ASN A 462 -22.50 -9.96 -21.20
CA ASN A 462 -21.09 -9.58 -21.24
C ASN A 462 -20.49 -9.83 -22.63
N PHE A 463 -19.47 -9.04 -22.97
CA PHE A 463 -18.71 -9.16 -24.21
C PHE A 463 -17.33 -9.76 -23.93
N PHE A 464 -17.14 -11.03 -24.32
CA PHE A 464 -15.87 -11.74 -24.24
C PHE A 464 -15.13 -11.62 -25.58
N ILE A 465 -13.98 -10.93 -25.55
CA ILE A 465 -13.21 -10.63 -26.75
C ILE A 465 -11.76 -11.09 -26.57
N ASN A 466 -11.38 -12.16 -27.26
CA ASN A 466 -10.00 -12.67 -27.36
C ASN A 466 -9.30 -12.88 -26.01
N ASN A 467 -10.04 -13.27 -24.96
CA ASN A 467 -9.42 -13.74 -23.72
C ASN A 467 -8.95 -15.17 -23.90
N ASN A 468 -7.93 -15.57 -23.14
CA ASN A 468 -7.38 -16.93 -23.14
C ASN A 468 -7.06 -17.41 -24.56
N ALA A 469 -6.29 -16.60 -25.31
CA ALA A 469 -6.09 -16.79 -26.76
C ALA A 469 -5.53 -18.17 -27.16
N ASN A 470 -4.90 -18.88 -26.23
CA ASN A 470 -4.35 -20.22 -26.44
C ASN A 470 -5.24 -21.36 -25.90
N GLY A 471 -6.39 -21.03 -25.30
CA GLY A 471 -7.33 -21.99 -24.73
C GLY A 471 -8.49 -22.34 -25.65
N THR A 472 -9.36 -23.22 -25.16
CA THR A 472 -10.57 -23.69 -25.89
C THR A 472 -11.84 -22.94 -25.51
N SER A 473 -11.77 -22.06 -24.51
CA SER A 473 -12.88 -21.24 -24.02
C SER A 473 -12.35 -19.94 -23.43
N GLN A 474 -13.11 -18.85 -23.57
CA GLN A 474 -12.79 -17.56 -22.95
C GLN A 474 -13.22 -17.48 -21.48
N ALA A 475 -13.86 -18.52 -20.95
CA ALA A 475 -14.35 -18.56 -19.57
C ALA A 475 -14.09 -19.92 -18.92
N PHE A 476 -14.02 -19.92 -17.59
CA PHE A 476 -13.79 -21.12 -16.79
C PHE A 476 -14.75 -21.20 -15.60
N ASP A 477 -15.27 -22.39 -15.34
CA ASP A 477 -16.24 -22.65 -14.27
C ASP A 477 -16.02 -24.02 -13.62
N ASN A 478 -15.57 -23.99 -12.38
CA ASN A 478 -15.48 -25.13 -11.48
C ASN A 478 -16.51 -25.05 -10.33
N GLY A 479 -17.43 -24.09 -10.36
CA GLY A 479 -18.44 -23.92 -9.33
C GLY A 479 -19.66 -24.81 -9.53
N TYR A 480 -20.74 -24.49 -8.81
CA TYR A 480 -21.99 -25.25 -8.85
C TYR A 480 -23.19 -24.36 -9.14
N ASN A 481 -24.02 -24.79 -10.08
CA ASN A 481 -25.25 -24.07 -10.46
C ASN A 481 -25.02 -22.59 -10.83
N ASN A 482 -23.86 -22.27 -11.39
CA ASN A 482 -23.62 -20.97 -12.01
C ASN A 482 -24.32 -20.95 -13.38
N LYS A 483 -25.00 -19.85 -13.70
CA LYS A 483 -25.71 -19.67 -14.98
C LYS A 483 -24.96 -18.69 -15.86
N TRP A 484 -24.59 -19.13 -17.06
CA TRP A 484 -23.93 -18.30 -18.08
C TRP A 484 -24.91 -17.68 -19.08
N TYR A 485 -26.16 -17.48 -18.63
CA TYR A 485 -27.25 -16.87 -19.37
C TYR A 485 -28.39 -16.49 -18.43
N ASN A 486 -29.28 -15.61 -18.88
CA ASN A 486 -30.58 -15.37 -18.25
C ASN A 486 -31.64 -16.26 -18.91
N GLU A 487 -32.26 -17.12 -18.11
CA GLU A 487 -33.21 -18.12 -18.57
C GLU A 487 -34.56 -17.51 -18.99
N THR A 488 -35.06 -16.52 -18.25
CA THR A 488 -36.34 -15.87 -18.52
C THR A 488 -36.29 -15.01 -19.78
N MET A 489 -35.16 -14.36 -20.02
CA MET A 489 -34.96 -13.48 -21.17
C MET A 489 -34.42 -14.21 -22.41
N GLU A 490 -34.07 -15.50 -22.26
CA GLU A 490 -33.40 -16.30 -23.29
C GLU A 490 -32.19 -15.58 -23.91
N ILE A 491 -31.34 -14.98 -23.07
CA ILE A 491 -30.20 -14.18 -23.49
C ILE A 491 -28.93 -14.54 -22.73
N GLY A 492 -27.84 -14.71 -23.46
CA GLY A 492 -26.54 -15.13 -22.95
C GLY A 492 -25.50 -14.01 -23.05
N ASN A 493 -24.28 -14.38 -23.43
CA ASN A 493 -23.13 -13.50 -23.59
C ASN A 493 -22.69 -13.46 -25.06
N TYR A 494 -21.91 -12.44 -25.41
CA TYR A 494 -21.23 -12.39 -26.69
C TYR A 494 -19.83 -13.00 -26.58
N TRP A 495 -19.49 -13.89 -27.52
CA TRP A 495 -18.21 -14.60 -27.58
C TRP A 495 -17.56 -14.37 -28.95
N SER A 496 -16.39 -13.70 -28.98
CA SER A 496 -15.71 -13.34 -30.23
C SER A 496 -15.21 -14.52 -31.06
N ASP A 497 -15.02 -15.67 -30.43
CA ASP A 497 -14.56 -16.94 -31.03
C ASP A 497 -15.72 -17.83 -31.51
N ASN A 498 -16.95 -17.64 -31.00
CA ASN A 498 -18.12 -18.41 -31.43
C ASN A 498 -19.47 -17.80 -30.99
N SER A 499 -20.14 -17.03 -31.87
CA SER A 499 -21.39 -16.31 -31.56
C SER A 499 -22.69 -16.99 -32.02
N LYS A 500 -22.66 -18.21 -32.57
CA LYS A 500 -23.82 -18.79 -33.29
C LYS A 500 -24.36 -20.11 -32.74
N ARG A 501 -23.70 -20.71 -31.75
CA ARG A 501 -24.08 -22.00 -31.16
C ARG A 501 -23.87 -21.94 -29.66
N LYS A 502 -24.59 -22.79 -28.90
CA LYS A 502 -24.33 -23.09 -27.48
C LYS A 502 -22.82 -23.05 -27.20
N TYR A 503 -22.40 -22.15 -26.31
CA TYR A 503 -20.97 -21.94 -26.03
C TYR A 503 -20.59 -22.75 -24.79
N ALA A 504 -19.57 -23.61 -24.91
CA ALA A 504 -19.10 -24.42 -23.80
C ALA A 504 -18.12 -23.63 -22.93
N ILE A 505 -18.32 -23.69 -21.61
CA ILE A 505 -17.42 -23.08 -20.63
C ILE A 505 -16.44 -24.14 -20.16
N SER A 506 -15.14 -23.84 -20.14
CA SER A 506 -14.14 -24.78 -19.63
C SER A 506 -14.31 -25.02 -18.13
N GLY A 507 -13.84 -26.16 -17.64
CA GLY A 507 -13.90 -26.51 -16.21
C GLY A 507 -14.72 -27.76 -15.92
N THR A 508 -14.83 -28.10 -14.64
CA THR A 508 -15.46 -29.34 -14.17
C THR A 508 -16.98 -29.23 -14.01
N ALA A 509 -17.54 -28.01 -14.05
CA ALA A 509 -18.97 -27.77 -13.87
C ALA A 509 -19.83 -28.22 -15.06
N ASN A 510 -19.22 -28.51 -16.22
CA ASN A 510 -19.91 -28.77 -17.50
C ASN A 510 -20.87 -27.62 -17.89
N SER A 511 -20.51 -26.39 -17.53
CA SER A 511 -21.30 -25.19 -17.78
C SER A 511 -21.31 -24.80 -19.26
N PHE A 512 -22.37 -24.10 -19.66
CA PHE A 512 -22.53 -23.57 -21.01
C PHE A 512 -23.40 -22.33 -21.02
N ASP A 513 -23.13 -21.44 -21.97
CA ASP A 513 -24.07 -20.41 -22.39
C ASP A 513 -25.05 -21.00 -23.40
N LYS A 514 -26.32 -21.04 -23.04
CA LYS A 514 -27.41 -21.60 -23.87
C LYS A 514 -27.87 -20.62 -24.95
N PHE A 515 -27.72 -19.32 -24.73
CA PHE A 515 -28.26 -18.28 -25.59
C PHE A 515 -27.20 -17.26 -26.03
N PRO A 516 -26.06 -17.67 -26.64
CA PRO A 516 -25.06 -16.72 -27.11
C PRO A 516 -25.63 -15.65 -28.03
N ILE A 517 -25.15 -14.42 -27.84
CA ILE A 517 -25.62 -13.25 -28.59
C ILE A 517 -24.77 -13.08 -29.85
N ASP A 518 -25.42 -12.78 -30.98
CA ASP A 518 -24.74 -12.43 -32.24
C ASP A 518 -24.35 -10.94 -32.28
N GLN A 519 -23.21 -10.64 -32.91
CA GLN A 519 -22.50 -9.35 -32.96
C GLN A 519 -23.36 -8.18 -33.53
N ASN A 520 -24.48 -8.51 -34.19
CA ASN A 520 -25.39 -7.55 -34.81
C ASN A 520 -26.25 -6.76 -33.80
N LEU A 521 -26.31 -7.18 -32.53
CA LEU A 521 -26.85 -6.38 -31.43
C LEU A 521 -25.76 -5.44 -30.88
N LYS A 522 -25.49 -4.36 -31.63
CA LYS A 522 -24.45 -3.37 -31.31
C LYS A 522 -24.69 -2.69 -29.96
N ARG A 523 -23.69 -2.66 -29.08
CA ARG A 523 -23.36 -1.41 -28.35
C ARG A 523 -22.40 -0.63 -29.25
N VAL A 524 -22.91 0.41 -29.90
CA VAL A 524 -22.08 1.42 -30.58
C VAL A 524 -21.40 2.24 -29.49
N SER A 525 -20.27 1.75 -29.02
CA SER A 525 -19.14 2.57 -28.60
C SER A 525 -17.97 1.62 -28.45
N PHE A 526 -17.36 1.23 -29.57
CA PHE A 526 -15.90 1.16 -29.55
C PHE A 526 -15.46 2.57 -29.14
N ILE A 527 -15.31 2.81 -27.84
CA ILE A 527 -14.45 3.89 -27.40
C ILE A 527 -13.13 3.49 -28.03
N ASN A 528 -12.77 4.21 -29.09
CA ASN A 528 -11.51 4.03 -29.78
C ASN A 528 -10.47 3.95 -28.66
N PHE A 529 -9.72 2.86 -28.54
CA PHE A 529 -8.89 2.61 -27.35
C PHE A 529 -7.90 3.78 -27.11
N GLY A 530 -7.53 4.47 -28.20
CA GLY A 530 -6.83 5.74 -28.17
C GLY A 530 -7.55 6.86 -27.40
N PHE A 531 -8.88 6.89 -27.34
CA PHE A 531 -9.69 7.84 -26.57
C PHE A 531 -9.69 7.54 -25.06
N VAL A 532 -9.71 6.27 -24.63
CA VAL A 532 -9.49 5.92 -23.20
C VAL A 532 -8.07 6.32 -22.79
N LEU A 533 -7.07 5.99 -23.61
CA LEU A 533 -5.68 6.45 -23.41
C LEU A 533 -5.56 7.98 -23.40
N ILE A 534 -6.25 8.68 -24.31
CA ILE A 534 -6.29 10.15 -24.35
C ILE A 534 -6.96 10.69 -23.09
N VAL A 535 -8.04 10.11 -22.58
CA VAL A 535 -8.66 10.57 -21.32
C VAL A 535 -7.72 10.36 -20.13
N VAL A 536 -7.05 9.20 -20.04
CA VAL A 536 -6.04 8.91 -19.00
C VAL A 536 -4.84 9.87 -19.08
N CYS A 537 -4.38 10.20 -20.28
CA CYS A 537 -3.29 11.16 -20.51
C CYS A 537 -3.70 12.63 -20.39
N VAL A 538 -4.95 13.00 -20.73
CA VAL A 538 -5.44 14.38 -20.70
C VAL A 538 -5.84 14.79 -19.29
N ALA A 539 -6.38 13.88 -18.47
CA ALA A 539 -6.63 14.13 -17.05
C ALA A 539 -5.34 14.49 -16.29
N THR A 540 -4.20 13.91 -16.70
CA THR A 540 -2.87 14.24 -16.16
C THR A 540 -2.31 15.56 -16.67
N ILE A 541 -2.61 15.94 -17.91
CA ILE A 541 -2.08 17.17 -18.54
C ILE A 541 -2.89 18.42 -18.14
N ILE A 542 -4.22 18.32 -17.99
CA ILE A 542 -5.06 19.49 -17.67
C ILE A 542 -4.79 20.03 -16.25
N LYS A 543 -4.35 19.20 -15.30
CA LYS A 543 -3.92 19.67 -13.96
C LYS A 543 -2.54 20.34 -13.97
N LYS A 544 -1.65 20.01 -14.91
CA LYS A 544 -0.31 20.64 -15.03
C LYS A 544 -0.30 21.99 -15.76
N VAL A 545 -1.40 22.36 -16.42
CA VAL A 545 -1.51 23.60 -17.22
C VAL A 545 -2.33 24.68 -16.51
N LYS A 546 -2.87 24.41 -15.31
CA LYS A 546 -3.62 25.37 -14.50
C LYS A 546 -2.89 25.93 -13.27
N ASN A 547 -1.62 25.56 -13.05
CA ASN A 547 -0.75 26.17 -12.02
C ASN A 547 0.50 26.78 -12.66
#